data_AF-A0A068VN08-F1
#
_entry.id   AF-A0A068VN08-F1
#
_cell.length_a   1.000
_cell.length_b   1.000
_cell.length_c   1.000
_cell.angle_alpha   90.00
_cell.angle_beta   90.00
_cell.angle_gamma   90.00
#
_symmetry.space_group_name_H-M   'P 1'
#
loop_
_entity.id
_entity.type
_entity.pdbx_description
1 polymer ?
#
loop_
_entity_poly.entity_id
_entity_poly.type
_entity_poly.pdbx_seq_one_letter_code
_entity_poly.pdbx_strand_id
1 'polypeptide(L)' 'MKLRSGLMMALEQHITQQGWTQGEAAKQLGVTQPRVSDLMRGKIHLFSLDTLVNMVVAAGLHVEMRVLDAA' A
#
# COMPACT_ATOMS: atom_id res chain seq x y z
N MET A 1 10.43 -8.70 5.65
CA MET A 1 9.17 -8.97 4.88
C MET A 1 7.91 -8.48 5.59
N LYS A 2 7.75 -8.67 6.91
CA LYS A 2 6.52 -8.33 7.66
C LYS A 2 5.98 -6.90 7.45
N LEU A 3 6.85 -5.89 7.44
CA LEU A 3 6.45 -4.49 7.24
C LEU A 3 5.82 -4.23 5.86
N ARG A 4 6.53 -4.61 4.78
CA ARG A 4 6.02 -4.43 3.41
C ARG A 4 4.72 -5.20 3.18
N SER A 5 4.64 -6.44 3.67
CA SER A 5 3.41 -7.22 3.51
C SER A 5 2.24 -6.60 4.28
N GLY A 6 2.48 -6.09 5.48
CA GLY A 6 1.45 -5.40 6.27
C GLY A 6 0.92 -4.15 5.57
N LEU A 7 1.80 -3.31 5.01
CA LEU A 7 1.39 -2.11 4.28
C LEU A 7 0.64 -2.45 2.99
N MET A 8 1.09 -3.47 2.25
CA MET A 8 0.41 -3.95 1.03
C MET A 8 -1.00 -4.44 1.34
N MET A 9 -1.16 -5.27 2.38
CA MET A 9 -2.47 -5.74 2.82
C MET A 9 -3.39 -4.60 3.28
N ALA A 10 -2.86 -3.62 4.01
CA ALA A 10 -3.63 -2.46 4.45
C ALA A 10 -4.15 -1.64 3.25
N LEU A 11 -3.32 -1.44 2.22
CA LEU A 11 -3.72 -0.79 0.98
C LEU A 11 -4.78 -1.59 0.21
N GLU A 12 -4.56 -2.89 0.03
CA GLU A 12 -5.53 -3.77 -0.64
C GLU A 12 -6.89 -3.72 0.06
N GLN A 13 -6.89 -3.85 1.40
CA GLN A 13 -8.11 -3.77 2.20
C GLN A 13 -8.79 -2.42 2.08
N HIS A 14 -8.04 -1.32 2.12
CA HIS A 14 -8.58 0.02 1.97
C HIS A 14 -9.22 0.22 0.59
N ILE A 15 -8.54 -0.16 -0.49
CA ILE A 15 -9.07 -0.08 -1.87
C ILE A 15 -10.39 -0.87 -1.97
N THR A 16 -10.44 -2.09 -1.42
CA THR A 16 -11.65 -2.91 -1.40
C THR A 16 -12.78 -2.27 -0.58
N GLN A 17 -12.49 -1.73 0.60
CA GLN A 17 -13.49 -1.09 1.47
C GLN A 17 -14.09 0.18 0.86
N GLN A 18 -13.29 0.96 0.13
CA GLN A 18 -13.76 2.12 -0.61
C GLN A 18 -14.57 1.76 -1.87
N GLY A 19 -14.55 0.48 -2.29
CA GLY A 19 -15.22 0.01 -3.50
C GLY A 19 -14.58 0.54 -4.79
N TRP A 20 -13.33 0.99 -4.73
CA TRP A 20 -12.65 1.56 -5.89
C TRP A 20 -12.30 0.50 -6.93
N THR A 21 -12.56 0.81 -8.19
CA THR A 21 -11.88 0.15 -9.30
C THR A 21 -10.38 0.44 -9.25
N GLN A 22 -9.56 -0.39 -9.92
CA GLN A 22 -8.12 -0.14 -9.99
C GLN A 22 -7.77 1.22 -10.64
N GLY A 23 -8.63 1.73 -11.53
CA GLY A 23 -8.45 3.04 -12.16
C GLY A 23 -8.76 4.21 -11.23
N GLU A 24 -9.77 4.08 -10.37
CA GLU A 24 -10.06 5.08 -9.34
C GLU A 24 -8.98 5.09 -8.27
N ALA A 25 -8.60 3.91 -7.77
CA ALA A 25 -7.49 3.78 -6.84
C ALA A 25 -6.18 4.37 -7.41
N ALA A 26 -5.92 4.19 -8.71
CA ALA A 26 -4.75 4.80 -9.35
C ALA A 26 -4.75 6.33 -9.23
N LYS A 27 -5.89 6.97 -9.48
CA LYS A 27 -6.06 8.42 -9.34
C LYS A 27 -5.91 8.88 -7.90
N GLN A 28 -6.56 8.19 -6.95
CA GLN A 28 -6.52 8.55 -5.54
C GLN A 28 -5.12 8.37 -4.93
N LEU A 29 -4.42 7.31 -5.31
CA LEU A 29 -3.08 6.99 -4.80
C LEU A 29 -1.96 7.69 -5.58
N GLY A 30 -2.27 8.46 -6.64
CA GLY A 30 -1.28 9.15 -7.47
C GLY A 30 -0.32 8.22 -8.22
N VAL A 31 -0.77 7.02 -8.60
CA VAL A 31 0.03 6.01 -9.31
C VAL A 31 -0.66 5.56 -10.61
N THR A 32 0.01 4.73 -11.40
CA THR A 32 -0.60 4.17 -12.62
C THR A 32 -1.53 3.00 -12.28
N GLN A 33 -2.53 2.74 -13.13
CA GLN A 33 -3.44 1.59 -12.96
C GLN A 33 -2.71 0.24 -12.98
N PRO A 34 -1.70 -0.02 -13.86
CA PRO A 34 -0.89 -1.24 -13.76
C PRO A 34 -0.19 -1.40 -12.40
N ARG A 35 0.25 -0.30 -11.78
CA ARG A 35 0.87 -0.33 -10.45
C ARG A 35 -0.13 -0.79 -9.37
N VAL A 36 -1.38 -0.29 -9.43
CA VAL A 36 -2.46 -0.79 -8.56
C VAL A 36 -2.75 -2.26 -8.86
N SER A 37 -2.72 -2.66 -10.12
CA SER A 37 -2.91 -4.05 -10.55
C SER A 37 -1.85 -5.00 -9.98
N ASP A 38 -0.59 -4.56 -9.92
CA ASP A 38 0.50 -5.32 -9.30
C ASP A 38 0.35 -5.37 -7.77
N LEU A 39 -0.11 -4.28 -7.16
CA LEU A 39 -0.43 -4.21 -5.72
C LEU A 39 -1.51 -5.24 -5.39
N MET A 40 -2.68 -5.17 -6.03
CA MET A 40 -3.83 -6.07 -5.77
C MET A 40 -3.57 -7.54 -6.10
N ARG A 41 -2.49 -7.85 -6.84
CA ARG A 41 -2.04 -9.24 -7.08
C ARG A 41 -0.95 -9.70 -6.10
N GLY A 42 -0.66 -8.91 -5.07
CA GLY A 42 0.33 -9.24 -4.05
C GLY A 42 1.77 -9.31 -4.58
N LYS A 43 2.11 -8.61 -5.67
CA LYS A 43 3.46 -8.64 -6.27
C LYS A 43 4.47 -7.81 -5.44
N ILE A 44 4.62 -8.14 -4.16
CA ILE A 44 5.40 -7.42 -3.15
C ILE A 44 6.86 -7.15 -3.54
N HIS A 45 7.47 -8.02 -4.35
CA HIS A 45 8.84 -7.84 -4.83
C HIS A 45 9.02 -6.61 -5.73
N LEU A 46 7.94 -6.10 -6.34
CA LEU A 46 7.95 -4.88 -7.16
C LEU A 46 7.86 -3.58 -6.35
N PHE A 47 7.67 -3.67 -5.03
CA PHE A 47 7.44 -2.54 -4.15
C PHE A 47 8.54 -2.41 -3.10
N SER A 48 9.17 -1.24 -3.04
CA SER A 48 10.01 -0.87 -1.90
C SER A 48 9.13 -0.55 -0.69
N LEU A 49 9.73 -0.51 0.50
CA LEU A 49 9.04 -0.07 1.72
C LEU A 49 8.55 1.38 1.56
N ASP A 50 9.42 2.26 1.08
CA ASP A 50 9.13 3.66 0.84
C ASP A 50 7.94 3.87 -0.11
N THR A 51 7.88 3.13 -1.22
CA THR A 51 6.73 3.22 -2.14
C THR A 51 5.42 2.85 -1.44
N LEU A 52 5.41 1.80 -0.62
CA LEU A 52 4.21 1.40 0.10
C LEU A 52 3.79 2.44 1.14
N VAL A 53 4.75 3.03 1.87
CA VAL A 53 4.47 4.12 2.82
C VAL A 53 3.85 5.31 2.08
N ASN A 54 4.43 5.74 0.96
CA ASN A 54 3.91 6.86 0.17
C ASN A 54 2.49 6.59 -0.34
N MET A 55 2.20 5.37 -0.79
CA MET A 55 0.85 4.99 -1.20
C MET A 55 -0.13 4.97 -0.02
N VAL A 56 0.28 4.51 1.16
CA VAL A 56 -0.58 4.52 2.37
C VAL A 56 -0.92 5.96 2.77
N VAL A 57 0.06 6.86 2.75
CA VAL A 57 -0.17 8.29 3.01
C VAL A 57 -1.11 8.90 1.96
N ALA A 58 -0.92 8.58 0.67
CA ALA A 58 -1.81 9.04 -0.40
C ALA A 58 -3.24 8.51 -0.26
N ALA A 59 -3.43 7.33 0.34
CA ALA A 59 -4.73 6.77 0.69
C ALA A 59 -5.41 7.47 1.88
N GLY A 60 -4.76 8.48 2.48
CA GLY A 60 -5.26 9.16 3.69
C GLY A 60 -5.15 8.30 4.96
N LEU A 61 -4.35 7.23 4.93
CA LEU A 61 -4.11 6.36 6.07
C LEU A 61 -2.87 6.82 6.85
N HIS A 62 -2.87 6.54 8.15
CA HIS A 62 -1.76 6.86 9.04
C HIS A 62 -0.88 5.62 9.28
N VAL A 63 0.44 5.79 9.22
CA VAL A 63 1.43 4.73 9.51
C VAL A 63 2.24 5.14 10.73
N GLU A 64 2.28 4.28 11.74
CA GLU A 64 3.20 4.37 12.86
C GLU A 64 4.25 3.26 12.78
N MET A 65 5.53 3.62 12.93
CA MET A 65 6.63 2.66 13.00
C MET A 65 7.38 2.84 14.32
N ARG A 66 7.55 1.74 15.06
CA ARG A 66 8.29 1.71 16.32
C ARG A 66 9.51 0.82 16.20
N VAL A 67 10.66 1.34 16.63
CA VAL A 67 11.89 0.60 16.84
C VAL A 67 12.11 0.54 18.35
N LEU A 68 12.30 -0.67 18.87
CA LEU A 68 12.49 -0.93 20.30
C LEU A 68 13.85 -1.62 20.46
N ASP A 69 14.45 -1.49 21.64
CA ASP A 69 15.70 -2.17 21.95
C ASP A 69 15.53 -3.69 21.84
N ALA A 70 16.51 -4.34 21.23
CA ALA A 70 16.60 -5.79 21.23
C ALA A 70 17.02 -6.23 22.64
N ALA A 71 16.13 -6.94 23.33
CA ALA A 71 16.36 -7.47 24.67
C ALA A 71 17.61 -8.37 24.76
#